data_AF-A0A0L1KRP0-F1
#
_entry.id   AF-A0A0L1KRP0-F1
#
_cell.length_a   1.000
_cell.length_b   1.000
_cell.length_c   1.000
_cell.angle_alpha   90.00
_cell.angle_beta   90.00
_cell.angle_gamma   90.00
#
_symmetry.space_group_name_H-M   'P 1'
#
loop_
_entity.id
_entity.type
_entity.pdbx_description
1 polymer ?
#
loop_
_entity_poly.entity_id
_entity_poly.type
_entity_poly.pdbx_seq_one_letter_code
_entity_poly.pdbx_strand_id
1 'polypeptide(L)'
;NPLLFSIRGMRLAHMHNAKSREHAHTCRKARAIFKLRYKKNQLSGSVVLMQLPGSLNKLHLANNRLSGSLDLTRLISSMARLNAGNNSFSGTVNLSQLSQGLKGLFLSSNELSDEVFISDKLFKKLSVRGTKLIMRIE
;
A
#
# COMPACT_ATOMS: atom_id res chain seq x y z
N ASN A 1 -29.45 8.58 -0.53
CA ASN A 1 -28.70 9.47 0.37
C ASN A 1 -27.60 8.67 1.04
N PRO A 2 -26.32 8.82 0.62
CA PRO A 2 -25.28 7.82 0.83
C PRO A 2 -24.67 7.95 2.22
N LEU A 3 -25.17 7.15 3.16
CA LEU A 3 -24.60 7.01 4.50
C LEU A 3 -23.29 6.22 4.42
N LEU A 4 -22.21 6.99 4.19
CA LEU A 4 -20.95 7.03 4.93
C LEU A 4 -20.79 6.04 6.11
N PHE A 5 -20.79 4.73 5.85
CA PHE A 5 -20.30 3.76 6.83
C PHE A 5 -18.79 3.59 6.70
N SER A 6 -18.15 4.55 7.37
CA SER A 6 -16.78 4.61 7.82
C SER A 6 -16.33 3.36 8.58
N ILE A 7 -15.59 2.47 7.93
CA ILE A 7 -14.23 2.17 8.42
C ILE A 7 -13.39 3.23 7.72
N ARG A 8 -13.42 4.47 8.25
CA ARG A 8 -12.91 5.68 7.60
C ARG A 8 -11.53 5.34 7.06
N GLY A 9 -11.44 5.08 5.74
CA GLY A 9 -10.19 4.78 5.04
C GLY A 9 -10.26 3.98 3.77
N MET A 10 -11.11 2.96 3.71
CA MET A 10 -11.17 2.12 2.52
C MET A 10 -12.54 2.27 1.86
N ARG A 11 -12.70 3.32 1.05
CA ARG A 11 -13.81 3.43 0.09
C ARG A 11 -13.47 2.57 -1.13
N LEU A 12 -13.37 1.26 -0.92
CA LEU A 12 -13.16 0.29 -2.00
C LEU A 12 -14.47 0.19 -2.78
N ALA A 13 -14.50 0.74 -3.99
CA ALA A 13 -15.73 1.02 -4.72
C ALA A 13 -16.53 -0.24 -5.11
N HIS A 14 -15.94 -1.44 -5.08
CA HIS A 14 -16.65 -2.69 -5.34
C HIS A 14 -16.11 -3.82 -4.44
N MET A 15 -16.69 -4.00 -3.24
CA MET A 15 -16.34 -5.12 -2.34
C MET A 15 -17.50 -6.12 -2.17
N HIS A 16 -17.77 -6.92 -3.18
CA HIS A 16 -18.66 -8.10 -3.08
C HIS A 16 -17.87 -9.37 -2.71
N ASN A 17 -17.11 -9.37 -1.61
CA ASN A 17 -16.42 -10.60 -1.17
C ASN A 17 -16.61 -10.84 0.33
N ALA A 18 -17.12 -12.03 0.69
CA ALA A 18 -17.47 -12.43 2.05
C ALA A 18 -16.33 -12.28 3.06
N LYS A 19 -15.07 -12.39 2.61
CA LYS A 19 -13.88 -12.20 3.46
C LYS A 19 -13.73 -10.79 4.03
N SER A 20 -14.29 -9.74 3.43
CA SER A 20 -14.15 -8.37 3.96
C SER A 20 -15.06 -8.09 5.16
N ARG A 21 -16.21 -8.75 5.23
CA ARG A 21 -17.22 -8.56 6.28
C ARG A 21 -16.75 -9.11 7.63
N GLU A 22 -16.02 -10.21 7.62
CA GLU A 22 -15.47 -10.85 8.82
C GLU A 22 -14.32 -10.03 9.44
N HIS A 23 -13.49 -9.38 8.61
CA HIS A 23 -12.35 -8.56 9.06
C HIS A 23 -12.74 -7.23 9.75
N ALA A 24 -13.91 -6.66 9.41
CA ALA A 24 -14.41 -5.44 10.04
C ALA A 24 -14.67 -5.63 11.55
N HIS A 25 -14.98 -6.85 11.99
CA HIS A 25 -15.27 -7.15 13.39
C HIS A 25 -13.99 -7.27 14.25
N THR A 26 -12.88 -7.75 13.68
CA THR A 26 -11.63 -8.04 14.41
C THR A 26 -10.73 -6.81 14.66
N CYS A 27 -10.89 -5.70 13.94
CA CYS A 27 -9.99 -4.54 13.98
C CYS A 27 -10.03 -3.67 15.26
N ARG A 28 -10.98 -3.89 16.17
CA ARG A 28 -11.23 -2.95 17.29
C ARG A 28 -10.42 -3.19 18.58
N LYS A 29 -9.70 -4.30 18.73
CA LYS A 29 -9.28 -4.74 20.08
C LYS A 29 -7.82 -5.09 20.34
N ALA A 30 -6.88 -4.91 19.42
CA ALA A 30 -5.52 -5.38 19.71
C ALA A 30 -4.43 -4.36 19.36
N ARG A 31 -3.51 -4.20 20.32
CA ARG A 31 -2.14 -3.71 20.18
C ARG A 31 -1.31 -4.71 19.33
N ALA A 32 -1.90 -5.21 18.26
CA ALA A 32 -1.44 -6.31 17.43
C ALA A 32 -0.92 -5.80 16.09
N ILE A 33 0.14 -6.46 15.64
CA ILE A 33 0.70 -6.34 14.31
C ILE A 33 -0.38 -6.78 13.31
N PHE A 34 -0.99 -5.82 12.62
CA PHE A 34 -2.02 -6.14 11.61
C PHE A 34 -1.36 -6.55 10.29
N LYS A 35 -1.93 -7.58 9.66
CA LYS A 35 -1.57 -8.06 8.32
C LYS A 35 -2.81 -8.05 7.44
N LEU A 36 -2.81 -7.22 6.39
CA LEU A 36 -3.89 -7.16 5.42
C LEU A 36 -3.48 -7.87 4.12
N ARG A 37 -4.33 -8.79 3.64
CA ARG A 37 -4.09 -9.54 2.39
C ARG A 37 -5.30 -9.48 1.46
N TYR A 38 -5.17 -8.74 0.38
CA TYR A 38 -6.15 -8.61 -0.70
C TYR A 38 -5.61 -9.03 -2.07
N LYS A 39 -4.57 -9.87 -2.13
CA LYS A 39 -3.90 -10.28 -3.38
C LYS A 39 -4.83 -11.12 -4.29
N LYS A 40 -4.72 -10.94 -5.62
CA LYS A 40 -5.45 -11.68 -6.66
C LYS A 40 -6.98 -11.53 -6.54
N ASN A 41 -7.45 -10.29 -6.48
CA ASN A 41 -8.87 -9.98 -6.61
C ASN A 41 -9.08 -9.03 -7.80
N GLN A 42 -10.34 -8.66 -8.05
CA GLN A 42 -10.69 -7.63 -9.04
C GLN A 42 -10.98 -6.29 -8.35
N LEU A 43 -10.32 -6.00 -7.21
CA LEU A 43 -10.54 -4.75 -6.50
C LEU A 43 -10.09 -3.57 -7.36
N SER A 44 -10.92 -2.54 -7.44
CA SER A 44 -10.68 -1.34 -8.23
C SER A 44 -10.92 -0.07 -7.42
N GLY A 45 -10.48 1.06 -7.97
CA GLY A 45 -10.56 2.37 -7.34
C GLY A 45 -9.32 2.72 -6.52
N SER A 46 -9.37 3.89 -5.88
CA SER A 46 -8.25 4.46 -5.14
C SER A 46 -8.12 3.92 -3.72
N VAL A 47 -6.89 3.77 -3.24
CA VAL A 47 -6.60 3.37 -1.85
C VAL A 47 -6.14 4.59 -1.05
N VAL A 48 -6.90 4.95 -0.01
CA VAL A 48 -6.48 6.01 0.92
C VAL A 48 -5.71 5.40 2.08
N LEU A 49 -4.40 5.25 1.86
CA LEU A 49 -3.45 4.62 2.78
C LEU A 49 -3.34 5.30 4.15
N MET A 50 -3.53 6.63 4.21
CA MET A 50 -3.43 7.43 5.44
C MET A 50 -4.43 7.03 6.54
N GLN A 51 -5.47 6.30 6.19
CA GLN A 51 -6.55 5.95 7.09
C GLN A 51 -6.44 4.49 7.60
N LEU A 52 -5.39 3.77 7.19
CA LEU A 52 -5.07 2.47 7.77
C LEU A 52 -4.46 2.65 9.17
N PRO A 53 -4.56 1.63 10.05
CA PRO A 53 -3.95 1.68 11.37
C PRO A 53 -2.45 1.96 11.28
N GLY A 54 -1.95 2.92 12.06
CA GLY A 54 -0.52 3.24 12.13
C GLY A 54 0.34 2.08 12.66
N SER A 55 -0.26 1.02 13.20
CA SER A 55 0.41 -0.22 13.64
C SER A 55 0.53 -1.28 12.53
N LEU A 56 0.13 -0.96 11.30
CA LEU A 56 0.11 -1.92 10.20
C LEU A 56 1.53 -2.28 9.75
N ASN A 57 1.90 -3.55 9.95
CA ASN A 57 3.25 -4.00 9.63
C ASN A 57 3.39 -4.60 8.22
N LYS A 58 2.32 -5.22 7.71
CA LYS A 58 2.34 -5.92 6.43
C LYS A 58 1.06 -5.65 5.65
N LEU A 59 1.21 -5.14 4.43
CA LEU A 59 0.10 -4.86 3.51
C LEU A 59 0.34 -5.52 2.16
N HIS A 60 -0.60 -6.35 1.71
CA HIS A 60 -0.55 -7.02 0.41
C HIS A 60 -1.79 -6.67 -0.42
N LEU A 61 -1.58 -5.85 -1.46
CA LEU A 61 -2.58 -5.38 -2.43
C LEU A 61 -2.30 -5.86 -3.87
N ALA A 62 -1.26 -6.66 -4.06
CA ALA A 62 -0.78 -7.02 -5.39
C ALA A 62 -1.79 -7.79 -6.25
N ASN A 63 -1.72 -7.62 -7.58
CA ASN A 63 -2.61 -8.28 -8.55
C ASN A 63 -4.08 -7.90 -8.30
N ASN A 64 -4.37 -6.62 -8.47
CA ASN A 64 -5.72 -6.05 -8.48
C ASN A 64 -5.80 -5.00 -9.62
N ARG A 65 -6.89 -4.24 -9.67
CA ARG A 65 -7.12 -3.11 -10.58
C ARG A 65 -7.18 -1.79 -9.81
N LEU A 66 -6.44 -1.69 -8.71
CA LEU A 66 -6.40 -0.49 -7.86
C LEU A 66 -5.65 0.61 -8.59
N SER A 67 -6.07 1.86 -8.39
CA SER A 67 -5.54 3.01 -9.13
C SER A 67 -5.39 4.24 -8.23
N GLY A 68 -4.96 5.37 -8.80
CA GLY A 68 -4.72 6.60 -8.07
C GLY A 68 -3.33 6.68 -7.44
N SER A 69 -3.10 7.71 -6.63
CA SER A 69 -1.79 7.96 -6.00
C SER A 69 -1.55 7.09 -4.77
N LEU A 70 -0.26 6.81 -4.52
CA LEU A 70 0.20 6.10 -3.34
C LEU A 70 0.92 7.07 -2.41
N ASP A 71 0.19 7.60 -1.43
CA ASP A 71 0.80 8.33 -0.31
C ASP A 71 1.29 7.33 0.75
N LEU A 72 2.61 7.14 0.80
CA LEU A 72 3.24 6.21 1.74
C LEU A 72 3.63 6.88 3.06
N THR A 73 3.66 8.20 3.15
CA THR A 73 4.28 8.99 4.24
C THR A 73 3.93 8.50 5.65
N ARG A 74 2.66 8.19 5.91
CA ARG A 74 2.16 7.75 7.23
C ARG A 74 2.35 6.27 7.52
N LEU A 75 2.53 5.44 6.50
CA LEU A 75 2.59 3.98 6.65
C LEU A 75 3.99 3.47 6.89
N ILE A 76 5.01 4.19 6.42
CA ILE A 76 6.36 3.64 6.38
C ILE A 76 6.99 3.51 7.75
N SER A 77 6.61 4.33 8.74
CA SER A 77 7.22 4.34 10.07
C SER A 77 7.13 3.00 10.83
N SER A 78 6.07 2.21 10.61
CA SER A 78 5.85 0.91 11.29
C SER A 78 5.82 -0.30 10.35
N MET A 79 5.86 -0.06 9.04
CA MET A 79 5.65 -1.08 8.03
C MET A 79 6.94 -1.84 7.72
N ALA A 80 6.90 -3.15 7.88
CA ALA A 80 7.97 -4.04 7.45
C ALA A 80 7.82 -4.48 6.00
N ARG A 81 6.60 -4.65 5.47
CA ARG A 81 6.40 -5.01 4.05
C ARG A 81 5.16 -4.39 3.43
N LEU A 82 5.33 -3.80 2.24
CA LEU A 82 4.25 -3.40 1.35
C LEU A 82 4.40 -4.12 0.02
N ASN A 83 3.33 -4.74 -0.46
CA ASN A 83 3.27 -5.24 -1.82
C ASN A 83 2.03 -4.73 -2.54
N ALA A 84 2.22 -3.74 -3.40
CA ALA A 84 1.21 -3.11 -4.25
C ALA A 84 1.45 -3.37 -5.75
N GLY A 85 2.35 -4.30 -6.09
CA GLY A 85 2.70 -4.56 -7.49
C GLY A 85 1.57 -5.17 -8.31
N ASN A 86 1.62 -4.99 -9.63
CA ASN A 86 0.59 -5.41 -10.59
C ASN A 86 -0.77 -4.78 -10.25
N ASN A 87 -0.83 -3.45 -10.38
CA ASN A 87 -2.00 -2.59 -10.24
C ASN A 87 -1.86 -1.42 -11.25
N SER A 88 -2.73 -0.43 -11.17
CA SER A 88 -2.73 0.80 -11.99
C SER A 88 -2.50 2.05 -11.13
N PHE A 89 -1.69 1.95 -10.07
CA PHE A 89 -1.32 3.12 -9.28
C PHE A 89 -0.46 4.06 -10.12
N SER A 90 -0.69 5.37 -10.01
CA SER A 90 -0.05 6.39 -10.84
C SER A 90 0.34 7.63 -10.04
N GLY A 91 1.11 8.53 -10.66
CA GLY A 91 1.64 9.73 -10.01
C GLY A 91 2.96 9.46 -9.27
N THR A 92 3.36 10.43 -8.46
CA THR A 92 4.61 10.42 -7.68
C THR A 92 4.49 9.58 -6.42
N VAL A 93 5.63 9.06 -5.95
CA VAL A 93 5.71 8.29 -4.72
C VAL A 93 6.95 8.69 -3.94
N ASN A 94 6.71 9.34 -2.80
CA ASN A 94 7.80 9.77 -1.94
C ASN A 94 8.38 8.57 -1.18
N LEU A 95 9.64 8.22 -1.48
CA LEU A 95 10.40 7.16 -0.85
C LEU A 95 11.56 7.68 0.03
N SER A 96 11.66 8.99 0.27
CA SER A 96 12.74 9.55 1.11
C SER A 96 12.59 9.19 2.59
N GLN A 97 11.36 8.91 3.04
CA GLN A 97 11.03 8.60 4.43
C GLN A 97 10.86 7.10 4.72
N LEU A 98 11.44 6.21 3.90
CA LEU A 98 11.33 4.77 4.14
C LEU A 98 11.98 4.41 5.49
N SER A 99 11.23 3.73 6.37
CA SER A 99 11.74 3.39 7.71
C SER A 99 12.87 2.36 7.67
N GLN A 100 13.73 2.39 8.68
CA GLN A 100 14.77 1.38 8.88
C GLN A 100 14.19 -0.04 9.03
N GLY A 101 12.97 -0.14 9.57
CA GLY A 101 12.26 -1.41 9.77
C GLY A 101 11.72 -2.05 8.50
N LEU A 102 11.74 -1.33 7.36
CA LEU A 102 11.28 -1.84 6.08
C LEU A 102 12.16 -3.01 5.61
N LYS A 103 11.50 -4.13 5.32
CA LYS A 103 12.10 -5.38 4.83
C LYS A 103 11.77 -5.64 3.36
N GLY A 104 10.82 -4.91 2.77
CA GLY A 104 10.50 -5.03 1.36
C GLY A 104 9.36 -4.14 0.91
N LEU A 105 9.56 -3.43 -0.19
CA LEU A 105 8.55 -2.60 -0.85
C LEU A 105 8.48 -2.98 -2.31
N PHE A 106 7.34 -3.55 -2.71
CA PHE A 106 7.09 -4.07 -4.05
C PHE A 106 6.01 -3.22 -4.73
N LEU A 107 6.44 -2.41 -5.69
CA LEU A 107 5.62 -1.48 -6.48
C LEU A 107 5.64 -1.81 -7.98
N SER A 108 6.30 -2.91 -8.37
CA SER A 108 6.46 -3.32 -9.76
C SER A 108 5.15 -3.37 -10.55
N SER A 109 5.22 -3.09 -11.85
CA SER A 109 4.07 -3.12 -12.75
C SER A 109 2.93 -2.22 -12.27
N ASN A 110 3.23 -0.92 -12.22
CA ASN A 110 2.31 0.18 -11.94
C ASN A 110 2.72 1.38 -12.83
N GLU A 111 1.91 2.43 -12.85
CA GLU A 111 2.14 3.65 -13.63
C GLU A 111 2.81 4.77 -12.81
N LEU A 112 3.44 4.41 -11.68
CA LEU A 112 4.15 5.34 -10.80
C LEU A 112 5.35 5.96 -11.50
N SER A 113 5.55 7.26 -11.29
CA SER A 113 6.63 8.05 -11.90
C SER A 113 7.19 9.03 -10.88
N ASP A 114 8.50 9.01 -10.66
CA ASP A 114 9.19 9.93 -9.75
C ASP A 114 10.70 9.77 -9.94
N GLU A 115 11.46 10.73 -9.44
CA GLU A 115 12.93 10.64 -9.36
C GLU A 115 13.33 10.58 -7.88
N VAL A 116 13.95 9.46 -7.48
CA VAL A 116 14.19 9.16 -6.08
C VAL A 116 15.65 8.81 -5.84
N PHE A 117 16.26 9.52 -4.89
CA PHE A 117 17.58 9.24 -4.36
C PHE A 117 17.47 8.31 -3.14
N ILE A 118 18.17 7.17 -3.17
CA ILE A 118 18.14 6.17 -2.10
C ILE A 118 19.52 5.53 -1.89
N SER A 119 19.83 5.15 -0.66
CA SER A 119 21.05 4.36 -0.38
C SER A 119 21.02 2.97 -1.05
N ASP A 120 22.19 2.41 -1.38
CA ASP A 120 22.33 1.04 -1.93
C ASP A 120 21.65 -0.03 -1.06
N LYS A 121 21.73 0.13 0.27
CA LYS A 121 21.09 -0.78 1.24
C LYS A 121 19.57 -0.80 1.08
N LEU A 122 18.98 0.33 0.73
CA LEU A 122 17.54 0.46 0.54
C LEU A 122 17.11 -0.05 -0.84
N PHE A 123 17.91 0.20 -1.88
CA PHE A 123 17.70 -0.27 -3.25
C PHE A 123 17.43 -1.78 -3.29
N LYS A 124 18.20 -2.58 -2.56
CA LYS A 124 18.04 -4.05 -2.47
C LYS A 124 16.69 -4.52 -1.90
N LYS A 125 15.97 -3.64 -1.21
CA LYS A 125 14.65 -3.93 -0.59
C LYS A 125 13.49 -3.45 -1.47
N LEU A 126 13.77 -2.74 -2.55
CA LEU A 126 12.77 -2.17 -3.44
C LEU A 126 12.62 -3.01 -4.71
N SER A 127 11.38 -3.18 -5.15
CA SER A 127 11.07 -3.74 -6.46
C SER A 127 10.13 -2.79 -7.18
N VAL A 128 10.67 -2.05 -8.14
CA VAL A 128 9.95 -1.04 -8.94
C VAL A 128 9.99 -1.37 -10.44
N ARG A 129 10.34 -2.60 -10.81
CA ARG A 129 10.42 -3.00 -12.23
C ARG A 129 9.08 -2.76 -12.93
N GLY A 130 9.12 -2.18 -14.12
CA GLY A 130 7.90 -1.89 -14.89
C GLY A 130 7.06 -0.77 -14.29
N THR A 131 7.66 0.12 -13.51
CA THR A 131 7.16 1.48 -13.27
C THR A 131 7.98 2.49 -14.07
N LYS A 132 7.64 3.77 -13.98
CA LYS A 132 8.38 4.91 -14.52
C LYS A 132 9.25 5.60 -13.45
N LEU A 133 9.57 4.90 -12.36
CA LEU A 133 10.41 5.43 -11.29
C LEU A 133 11.88 5.41 -11.71
N ILE A 134 12.54 6.56 -11.60
CA ILE A 134 13.98 6.71 -11.80
C ILE A 134 14.62 6.64 -10.42
N MET A 135 15.36 5.57 -10.14
CA MET A 135 16.08 5.41 -8.88
C MET A 135 17.55 5.78 -9.08
N ARG A 136 18.03 6.69 -8.24
CA ARG A 136 19.44 7.08 -8.14
C ARG A 136 19.99 6.62 -6.81
N ILE A 137 21.22 6.11 -6.84
CA ILE A 137 21.92 5.69 -5.64
C ILE A 137 22.75 6.88 -5.15
N GLU A 138 22.57 7.26 -3.89
CA GLU A 138 23.47 8.20 -3.19
C GLU A 138 24.73 7.50 -2.68
#